data_AF-L1IHW8-F1
#
_entry.id   AF-L1IHW8-F1
#
_cell.length_a   1.000
_cell.length_b   1.000
_cell.length_c   1.000
_cell.angle_alpha   90.00
_cell.angle_beta   90.00
_cell.angle_gamma   90.00
#
_symmetry.space_group_name_H-M   'P 1'
#
loop_
_entity.id
_entity.type
_entity.pdbx_description
1 polymer ?
#
loop_
_entity_poly.entity_id
_entity_poly.type
_entity_poly.pdbx_seq_one_letter_code
_entity_poly.pdbx_strand_id
1 'polypeptide(L)'
;MLSDNGEVSFKAVVATGLVRGACGMQKTSPVCSAALGRTMICALLMAQGKKDAEMYGDQAKETLQIDIRGDGPIKQVFAIADGAGEVRGYTANPFVLLPPNDKGKLDVSRAVGKGFITVVRNNPFWKQPYNGITSIVSGEIAEDMANYLTESEQTPCALGAGVLVETETEGVVVAGGWLVQMLPGASDETISIVEKNIMNLQMSPTSLIKSGKTARGHQPLAPPLTPLLLLSHLFKSRALILIACSPYVLSPPL
;
A
#
# COMPACT_ATOMS: atom_id res chain seq x y z
N MET A 1 -2.81 -14.05 -1.21
CA MET A 1 -3.89 -15.02 -1.47
C MET A 1 -4.04 -15.13 -2.98
N LEU A 2 -4.35 -16.32 -3.47
CA LEU A 2 -4.60 -16.58 -4.89
C LEU A 2 -6.08 -16.96 -5.03
N SER A 3 -6.72 -16.59 -6.14
CA SER A 3 -8.04 -17.11 -6.48
C SER A 3 -8.00 -18.60 -6.80
N ASP A 4 -9.13 -19.30 -6.66
CA ASP A 4 -9.21 -20.74 -6.92
C ASP A 4 -8.83 -21.11 -8.35
N ASN A 5 -9.17 -20.24 -9.30
CA ASN A 5 -8.79 -20.38 -10.70
C ASN A 5 -7.36 -19.90 -11.02
N GLY A 6 -6.62 -19.38 -10.04
CA GLY A 6 -5.25 -18.91 -10.25
C GLY A 6 -5.10 -17.63 -11.06
N GLU A 7 -6.21 -16.96 -11.41
CA GLU A 7 -6.20 -15.78 -12.29
C GLU A 7 -6.01 -14.45 -11.54
N VAL A 8 -6.19 -14.44 -10.20
CA VAL A 8 -6.16 -13.21 -9.40
C VAL A 8 -5.28 -13.39 -8.17
N SER A 9 -4.39 -12.43 -7.94
CA SER A 9 -3.61 -12.31 -6.71
C SER A 9 -4.19 -11.20 -5.83
N PHE A 10 -4.37 -11.50 -4.55
CA PHE A 10 -4.90 -10.56 -3.56
C PHE A 10 -3.96 -10.44 -2.35
N LYS A 11 -3.68 -9.21 -1.94
CA LYS A 11 -2.86 -8.86 -0.76
C LYS A 11 -3.58 -7.79 0.05
N ALA A 12 -3.44 -7.85 1.37
CA ALA A 12 -3.96 -6.84 2.28
C ALA A 12 -3.06 -6.68 3.50
N VAL A 13 -3.04 -5.48 4.07
CA VAL A 13 -2.22 -5.15 5.24
C VAL A 13 -2.96 -4.21 6.18
N VAL A 14 -2.83 -4.46 7.48
CA VAL A 14 -3.21 -3.52 8.54
C VAL A 14 -1.92 -3.05 9.21
N ALA A 15 -1.57 -1.77 8.98
CA ALA A 15 -0.28 -1.21 9.37
C ALA A 15 -0.42 -0.05 10.38
N THR A 16 -1.51 -0.05 11.16
CA THR A 16 -1.86 1.08 12.04
C THR A 16 -0.74 1.45 13.01
N GLY A 17 -0.19 0.48 13.75
CA GLY A 17 0.89 0.73 14.72
C GLY A 17 2.18 1.19 14.06
N LEU A 18 2.52 0.60 12.91
CA LEU A 18 3.70 0.93 12.12
C LEU A 18 3.65 2.37 11.59
N VAL A 19 2.54 2.72 10.92
CA VAL A 19 2.35 4.07 10.38
C VAL A 19 2.30 5.09 11.51
N ARG A 20 1.61 4.79 12.62
CA ARG A 20 1.59 5.65 13.81
C ARG A 20 2.99 5.90 14.37
N GLY A 21 3.82 4.85 14.48
CA GLY A 21 5.19 4.98 14.95
C GLY A 21 6.03 5.87 14.02
N ALA A 22 6.01 5.60 12.72
CA ALA A 22 6.77 6.37 11.72
C ALA A 22 6.35 7.85 11.69
N CYS A 23 5.05 8.12 11.73
CA CYS A 23 4.49 9.49 11.77
C CYS A 23 4.87 10.20 13.08
N GLY A 24 4.76 9.51 14.22
CA GLY A 24 5.11 10.06 15.53
C GLY A 24 6.60 10.42 15.65
N MET A 25 7.49 9.60 15.09
CA MET A 25 8.94 9.89 15.05
C MET A 25 9.27 11.16 14.26
N GLN A 26 8.54 11.40 13.18
CA GLN A 26 8.74 12.57 12.30
C GLN A 26 7.88 13.78 12.70
N LYS A 27 6.98 13.62 13.68
CA LYS A 27 6.01 14.63 14.10
C LYS A 27 5.24 15.20 12.90
N THR A 28 4.77 14.29 12.04
CA THR A 28 4.08 14.67 10.81
C THR A 28 2.71 15.27 11.10
N SER A 29 2.41 16.38 10.43
CA SER A 29 1.05 16.91 10.31
C SER A 29 0.07 15.85 9.78
N PRO A 30 -1.25 16.03 9.94
CA PRO A 30 -2.23 15.04 9.50
C PRO A 30 -2.14 14.68 8.00
N VAL A 31 -1.92 15.67 7.13
CA VAL A 31 -1.80 15.42 5.68
C VAL A 31 -0.50 14.70 5.33
N CYS A 32 0.62 15.02 5.99
CA CYS A 32 1.88 14.31 5.82
C CYS A 32 1.80 12.88 6.36
N SER A 33 1.09 12.66 7.49
CA SER A 33 0.84 11.33 8.04
C SER A 33 0.04 10.47 7.08
N ALA A 34 -0.97 11.06 6.42
CA ALA A 34 -1.74 10.37 5.40
C ALA A 34 -0.90 10.04 4.17
N ALA A 35 -0.06 10.97 3.71
CA ALA A 35 0.83 10.74 2.58
C ALA A 35 1.86 9.63 2.89
N LEU A 36 2.64 9.80 3.96
CA LEU A 36 3.65 8.84 4.40
C LEU A 36 3.07 7.45 4.61
N GLY A 37 1.97 7.35 5.35
CA GLY A 37 1.35 6.07 5.65
C GLY A 37 0.85 5.34 4.41
N ARG A 38 0.25 6.06 3.44
CA ARG A 38 -0.16 5.46 2.16
C ARG A 38 1.04 4.95 1.37
N THR A 39 2.13 5.72 1.29
CA THR A 39 3.36 5.29 0.59
C THR A 39 3.96 4.05 1.24
N MET A 40 4.06 4.00 2.57
CA MET A 40 4.57 2.82 3.30
C MET A 40 3.68 1.59 3.08
N ILE A 41 2.35 1.75 3.08
CA ILE A 41 1.41 0.67 2.78
C ILE A 41 1.58 0.16 1.35
N CYS A 42 1.71 1.05 0.36
CA CYS A 42 1.95 0.66 -1.03
C CYS A 42 3.27 -0.10 -1.17
N ALA A 43 4.35 0.39 -0.53
CA ALA A 43 5.64 -0.29 -0.52
C ALA A 43 5.53 -1.72 0.03
N LEU A 44 4.85 -1.90 1.17
CA LEU A 44 4.60 -3.22 1.75
C LEU A 44 3.82 -4.15 0.81
N LEU A 45 2.74 -3.66 0.20
CA LEU A 45 1.91 -4.47 -0.69
C LEU A 45 2.66 -4.89 -1.96
N MET A 46 3.54 -4.03 -2.47
CA MET A 46 4.28 -4.26 -3.72
C MET A 46 5.61 -5.02 -3.54
N ALA A 47 6.24 -4.90 -2.37
CA ALA A 47 7.43 -5.67 -2.01
C ALA A 47 7.11 -7.16 -1.81
N GLN A 48 5.92 -7.44 -1.28
CA GLN A 48 5.41 -8.81 -1.09
C GLN A 48 4.99 -9.37 -2.45
N GLY A 49 5.85 -10.10 -3.17
CA GLY A 49 5.45 -10.57 -4.51
C GLY A 49 6.29 -11.62 -5.19
N LYS A 50 7.55 -11.84 -4.79
CA LYS A 50 8.40 -12.84 -5.44
C LYS A 50 9.19 -13.60 -4.38
N LYS A 51 8.52 -14.57 -3.76
CA LYS A 51 9.21 -15.58 -2.96
C LYS A 51 9.83 -16.57 -3.93
N ASP A 52 11.07 -16.29 -4.34
CA ASP A 52 11.99 -17.38 -4.70
C ASP A 52 12.63 -17.97 -3.42
N ALA A 53 11.89 -17.91 -2.30
CA ALA A 53 12.33 -18.44 -1.01
C ALA A 53 12.51 -19.96 -1.05
N GLU A 54 11.71 -20.66 -1.86
CA GLU A 54 11.88 -22.10 -2.11
C GLU A 54 13.16 -22.43 -2.88
N MET A 55 13.69 -21.47 -3.66
CA MET A 55 14.85 -21.72 -4.52
C MET A 55 16.18 -21.26 -3.90
N TYR A 56 16.19 -20.25 -3.01
CA TYR A 56 17.45 -19.61 -2.60
C TYR A 56 17.61 -19.22 -1.10
N GLY A 57 16.63 -19.53 -0.23
CA GLY A 57 16.76 -19.34 1.23
C GLY A 57 16.64 -17.90 1.75
N ASP A 58 16.85 -17.72 3.06
CA ASP A 58 16.59 -16.49 3.85
C ASP A 58 17.44 -15.25 3.47
N GLN A 59 18.41 -15.40 2.56
CA GLN A 59 19.41 -14.37 2.24
C GLN A 59 18.99 -13.44 1.08
N ALA A 60 17.92 -13.79 0.36
CA ALA A 60 17.47 -13.01 -0.80
C ALA A 60 16.22 -12.19 -0.49
N LYS A 61 16.42 -11.06 0.20
CA LYS A 61 15.33 -10.11 0.41
C LYS A 61 15.26 -9.14 -0.77
N GLU A 62 14.26 -9.32 -1.63
CA GLU A 62 13.91 -8.24 -2.57
C GLU A 62 13.57 -6.97 -1.79
N THR A 63 14.04 -5.83 -2.27
CA THR A 63 13.63 -4.53 -1.76
C THR A 63 12.90 -3.75 -2.84
N LEU A 64 11.91 -2.97 -2.39
CA LEU A 64 11.15 -2.07 -3.22
C LEU A 64 11.18 -0.68 -2.58
N GLN A 65 11.68 0.27 -3.35
CA GLN A 65 11.75 1.67 -3.00
C GLN A 65 10.74 2.45 -3.83
N ILE A 66 10.01 3.35 -3.18
CA ILE A 66 9.12 4.33 -3.80
C ILE A 66 9.66 5.71 -3.41
N ASP A 67 9.97 6.53 -4.41
CA ASP A 67 10.37 7.93 -4.26
C ASP A 67 9.37 8.81 -5.04
N ILE A 68 8.48 9.49 -4.31
CA ILE A 68 7.49 10.40 -4.87
C ILE A 68 8.02 11.82 -4.70
N ARG A 69 8.28 12.50 -5.82
CA ARG A 69 8.76 13.89 -5.82
C ARG A 69 7.77 14.77 -6.56
N GLY A 70 7.26 15.77 -5.85
CA GLY A 70 6.31 16.73 -6.39
C GLY A 70 6.66 18.17 -6.06
N ASP A 71 6.04 19.09 -6.79
CA ASP A 71 6.18 20.54 -6.58
C ASP A 71 5.42 21.05 -5.35
N GLY A 72 4.55 20.23 -4.77
CA GLY A 72 3.76 20.53 -3.58
C GLY A 72 4.61 20.81 -2.33
N PRO A 73 3.98 21.30 -1.25
CA PRO A 73 4.67 21.68 -0.02
C PRO A 73 5.34 20.50 0.70
N ILE A 74 4.94 19.24 0.46
CA ILE A 74 5.58 18.06 1.06
C ILE A 74 6.96 17.76 0.47
N LYS A 75 7.20 18.22 -0.77
CA LYS A 75 8.38 18.04 -1.62
C LYS A 75 8.68 16.60 -2.02
N GLN A 76 8.84 15.71 -1.04
CA GLN A 76 9.18 14.33 -1.27
C GLN A 76 8.50 13.43 -0.24
N VAL A 77 8.01 12.29 -0.71
CA VAL A 77 7.56 11.18 0.14
C VAL A 77 8.29 9.93 -0.30
N PHE A 78 9.04 9.34 0.62
CA PHE A 78 9.88 8.19 0.37
C PHE A 78 9.45 7.00 1.22
N ALA A 79 9.44 5.80 0.65
CA ALA A 79 9.36 4.57 1.42
C ALA A 79 10.20 3.47 0.78
N ILE A 80 10.80 2.62 1.60
CA ILE A 80 11.45 1.39 1.19
C ILE A 80 10.95 0.24 2.04
N ALA A 81 10.52 -0.83 1.38
CA ALA A 81 10.07 -2.06 2.02
C ALA A 81 10.87 -3.26 1.51
N ASP A 82 11.03 -4.28 2.34
CA ASP A 82 11.62 -5.56 1.96
C ASP A 82 10.58 -6.68 1.86
N GLY A 83 10.99 -7.79 1.24
CA GLY A 83 10.17 -9.01 1.15
C GLY A 83 9.86 -9.69 2.50
N ALA A 84 10.51 -9.27 3.59
CA ALA A 84 10.20 -9.75 4.95
C ALA A 84 9.08 -8.93 5.63
N GLY A 85 8.65 -7.82 5.01
CA GLY A 85 7.59 -6.97 5.53
C GLY A 85 8.10 -5.85 6.43
N GLU A 86 9.41 -5.60 6.45
CA GLU A 86 9.98 -4.41 7.09
C GLU A 86 9.83 -3.21 6.15
N VAL A 87 9.48 -2.05 6.70
CA VAL A 87 9.35 -0.82 5.91
C VAL A 87 9.82 0.39 6.69
N ARG A 88 10.49 1.31 6.00
CA ARG A 88 10.88 2.63 6.51
C ARG A 88 10.53 3.68 5.48
N GLY A 89 10.24 4.89 5.93
CA GLY A 89 9.87 5.98 5.04
C GLY A 89 9.95 7.33 5.73
N TYR A 90 10.02 8.39 4.94
CA TYR A 90 10.03 9.75 5.43
C TYR A 90 9.37 10.72 4.47
N THR A 91 9.01 11.89 4.99
CA THR A 91 8.58 13.05 4.20
C THR A 91 9.61 14.15 4.31
N ALA A 92 9.99 14.79 3.21
CA ALA A 92 10.99 15.87 3.25
C ALA A 92 10.50 17.10 4.05
N ASN A 93 9.21 17.40 3.98
CA ASN A 93 8.58 18.41 4.83
C ASN A 93 7.41 17.79 5.63
N PRO A 94 7.61 17.42 6.91
CA PRO A 94 6.56 16.77 7.72
C PRO A 94 5.50 17.75 8.25
N PHE A 95 5.73 19.06 8.19
CA PHE A 95 4.92 20.08 8.89
C PHE A 95 3.91 20.81 7.98
N VAL A 96 3.52 20.19 6.87
CA VAL A 96 2.59 20.82 5.91
C VAL A 96 1.19 20.95 6.51
N LEU A 97 0.69 22.18 6.59
CA LEU A 97 -0.68 22.45 7.00
C LEU A 97 -1.49 22.92 5.80
N LEU A 98 -2.61 22.25 5.56
CA LEU A 98 -3.48 22.48 4.43
C LEU A 98 -4.95 22.37 4.88
N PRO A 99 -5.85 23.26 4.42
CA PRO A 99 -7.27 23.06 4.64
C PRO A 99 -7.75 21.75 3.99
N PRO A 100 -8.84 21.14 4.49
CA PRO A 100 -9.45 19.98 3.85
C PRO A 100 -9.79 20.25 2.38
N ASN A 101 -9.83 19.19 1.58
CA ASN A 101 -10.29 19.26 0.19
C ASN A 101 -11.80 19.46 0.09
N ASP A 102 -12.33 19.57 -1.13
CA ASP A 102 -13.75 19.80 -1.41
C ASP A 102 -14.69 18.70 -0.85
N LYS A 103 -14.14 17.53 -0.49
CA LYS A 103 -14.86 16.42 0.13
C LYS A 103 -14.73 16.40 1.66
N GLY A 104 -14.15 17.44 2.25
CA GLY A 104 -13.87 17.55 3.69
C GLY A 104 -12.80 16.57 4.19
N LYS A 105 -11.96 16.03 3.31
CA LYS A 105 -10.89 15.07 3.65
C LYS A 105 -9.51 15.74 3.60
N LEU A 106 -8.51 15.06 4.17
CA LEU A 106 -7.11 15.49 4.06
C LEU A 106 -6.70 15.60 2.58
N ASP A 107 -6.13 16.74 2.23
CA ASP A 107 -5.78 17.09 0.86
C ASP A 107 -4.35 16.62 0.50
N VAL A 108 -4.21 15.30 0.34
CA VAL A 108 -2.92 14.67 0.02
C VAL A 108 -2.46 15.06 -1.39
N SER A 109 -3.37 15.06 -2.36
CA SER A 109 -3.12 15.55 -3.71
C SER A 109 -2.45 16.92 -3.73
N ARG A 110 -2.99 17.93 -3.04
CA ARG A 110 -2.35 19.27 -3.00
C ARG A 110 -1.05 19.28 -2.21
N ALA A 111 -0.89 18.44 -1.18
CA ALA A 111 0.35 18.33 -0.43
C ALA A 111 1.51 17.81 -1.30
N VAL A 112 1.23 16.81 -2.12
CA VAL A 112 2.17 16.19 -3.06
C VAL A 112 2.41 17.07 -4.28
N GLY A 113 1.35 17.57 -4.89
CA GLY A 113 1.41 18.35 -6.13
C GLY A 113 1.68 17.48 -7.36
N LYS A 114 2.28 18.08 -8.38
CA LYS A 114 2.65 17.43 -9.65
C LYS A 114 4.13 17.07 -9.65
N GLY A 115 4.47 16.02 -10.37
CA GLY A 115 5.86 15.57 -10.48
C GLY A 115 5.95 14.12 -10.92
N PHE A 116 6.84 13.36 -10.30
CA PHE A 116 7.16 12.00 -10.71
C PHE A 116 7.22 11.02 -9.54
N ILE A 117 6.84 9.78 -9.83
CA ILE A 117 7.03 8.63 -8.95
C ILE A 117 8.13 7.77 -9.55
N THR A 118 9.17 7.54 -8.78
CA THR A 118 10.24 6.59 -9.10
C THR A 118 10.08 5.36 -8.24
N VAL A 119 10.06 4.18 -8.86
CA VAL A 119 10.04 2.90 -8.15
C VAL A 119 11.29 2.12 -8.53
N VAL A 120 12.06 1.75 -7.52
CA VAL A 120 13.27 0.93 -7.71
C VAL A 120 13.04 -0.41 -7.04
N ARG A 121 13.12 -1.48 -7.83
CA ARG A 121 13.06 -2.86 -7.34
C ARG A 121 14.44 -3.48 -7.46
N ASN A 122 14.95 -3.94 -6.32
CA ASN A 122 16.23 -4.61 -6.26
C ASN A 122 16.02 -6.06 -5.83
N ASN A 123 16.37 -6.99 -6.72
CA ASN A 123 16.48 -8.40 -6.40
C ASN A 123 17.97 -8.77 -6.41
N PRO A 124 18.50 -9.42 -5.36
CA PRO A 124 19.92 -9.80 -5.25
C PRO A 124 20.47 -10.62 -6.44
N PHE A 125 19.60 -11.27 -7.20
CA PHE A 125 19.96 -12.08 -8.36
C PHE A 125 19.91 -11.34 -9.69
N TRP A 126 19.38 -10.11 -9.71
CA TRP A 126 19.39 -9.29 -10.91
C TRP A 126 20.75 -8.62 -11.06
N LYS A 127 21.26 -8.56 -12.30
CA LYS A 127 22.52 -7.85 -12.57
C LYS A 127 22.46 -6.37 -12.19
N GLN A 128 21.26 -5.78 -12.30
CA GLN A 128 20.98 -4.37 -12.01
C GLN A 128 19.56 -4.25 -11.47
N PRO A 129 19.27 -3.27 -10.60
CA PRO A 129 17.91 -3.02 -10.14
C PRO A 129 17.02 -2.58 -11.31
N TYR A 130 15.74 -2.97 -11.23
CA TYR A 130 14.73 -2.43 -12.13
C TYR A 130 14.30 -1.05 -11.64
N ASN A 131 14.22 -0.09 -12.56
CA ASN A 131 13.83 1.29 -12.25
C ASN A 131 12.69 1.70 -13.18
N GLY A 132 11.54 2.03 -12.62
CA GLY A 132 10.38 2.55 -13.33
C GLY A 132 10.05 3.97 -12.87
N ILE A 133 9.68 4.84 -13.82
CA ILE A 133 9.33 6.23 -13.56
C ILE A 133 8.01 6.55 -14.25
N THR A 134 7.08 7.16 -13.51
CA THR A 134 5.78 7.63 -14.04
C THR A 134 5.50 9.04 -13.53
N SER A 135 4.63 9.77 -14.23
CA SER A 135 4.16 11.07 -13.76
C SER A 135 3.08 10.89 -12.68
N ILE A 136 3.03 11.83 -11.73
CA ILE A 136 1.94 11.90 -10.77
C ILE A 136 0.67 12.35 -11.51
N VAL A 137 -0.38 11.53 -11.45
CA VAL A 137 -1.64 11.74 -12.19
C VAL A 137 -2.64 12.46 -11.29
N SER A 138 -2.90 11.93 -10.10
CA SER A 138 -3.86 12.49 -9.16
C SER A 138 -3.21 13.10 -7.91
N GLY A 139 -2.03 12.63 -7.51
CA GLY A 139 -1.41 12.96 -6.23
C GLY A 139 -2.04 12.20 -5.05
N GLU A 140 -3.08 11.40 -5.30
CA GLU A 140 -3.60 10.43 -4.37
C GLU A 140 -2.80 9.14 -4.53
N ILE A 141 -1.76 8.98 -3.71
CA ILE A 141 -0.73 7.94 -3.78
C ILE A 141 -1.22 6.54 -4.20
N ALA A 142 -2.38 6.08 -3.68
CA ALA A 142 -2.89 4.75 -4.03
C ALA A 142 -3.23 4.59 -5.52
N GLU A 143 -3.84 5.62 -6.11
CA GLU A 143 -4.20 5.69 -7.52
C GLU A 143 -2.95 5.83 -8.39
N ASP A 144 -2.03 6.72 -8.01
CA ASP A 144 -0.78 6.88 -8.75
C ASP A 144 0.07 5.59 -8.74
N MET A 145 0.07 4.83 -7.65
CA MET A 145 0.74 3.52 -7.60
C MET A 145 0.05 2.45 -8.45
N ALA A 146 -1.28 2.48 -8.55
CA ALA A 146 -2.02 1.59 -9.46
C ALA A 146 -1.73 1.93 -10.93
N ASN A 147 -1.63 3.22 -11.26
CA ASN A 147 -1.22 3.69 -12.57
C ASN A 147 0.21 3.25 -12.89
N TYR A 148 1.15 3.41 -11.94
CA TYR A 148 2.52 2.92 -12.09
C TYR A 148 2.59 1.41 -12.39
N LEU A 149 1.85 0.58 -11.64
CA LEU A 149 1.82 -0.88 -11.84
C LEU A 149 1.24 -1.24 -13.22
N THR A 150 0.26 -0.48 -13.70
CA THR A 150 -0.37 -0.70 -14.99
C THR A 150 0.53 -0.26 -16.15
N GLU A 151 1.10 0.95 -16.08
CA GLU A 151 1.89 1.54 -17.17
C GLU A 151 3.33 0.99 -17.23
N SER A 152 4.01 0.88 -16.09
CA SER A 152 5.43 0.50 -16.03
C SER A 152 5.62 -1.01 -15.90
N GLU A 153 4.79 -1.68 -15.09
CA GLU A 153 4.91 -3.13 -14.84
C GLU A 153 3.93 -3.97 -15.67
N GLN A 154 3.10 -3.35 -16.52
CA GLN A 154 2.10 -4.03 -17.36
C GLN A 154 1.23 -5.01 -16.56
N THR A 155 0.93 -4.65 -15.31
CA THR A 155 0.17 -5.49 -14.39
C THR A 155 -1.16 -4.81 -14.09
N PRO A 156 -2.27 -5.21 -14.76
CA PRO A 156 -3.60 -4.71 -14.44
C PRO A 156 -3.90 -4.97 -12.97
N CYS A 157 -4.21 -3.90 -12.23
CA CYS A 157 -4.39 -4.00 -10.80
C CYS A 157 -5.34 -2.94 -10.26
N ALA A 158 -5.77 -3.16 -9.03
CA ALA A 158 -6.43 -2.15 -8.21
C ALA A 158 -5.77 -2.11 -6.85
N LEU A 159 -5.50 -0.90 -6.37
CA LEU A 159 -4.81 -0.66 -5.11
C LEU A 159 -5.63 0.33 -4.27
N GLY A 160 -5.84 -0.03 -3.00
CA GLY A 160 -6.43 0.85 -2.01
C GLY A 160 -5.50 1.02 -0.82
N ALA A 161 -5.10 2.25 -0.50
CA ALA A 161 -4.36 2.57 0.72
C ALA A 161 -5.05 3.70 1.49
N GLY A 162 -5.27 3.50 2.78
CA GLY A 162 -5.99 4.43 3.62
C GLY A 162 -5.29 4.67 4.95
N VAL A 163 -5.28 5.94 5.37
CA VAL A 163 -4.82 6.38 6.68
C VAL A 163 -5.89 7.32 7.23
N LEU A 164 -6.37 7.01 8.42
CA LEU A 164 -7.28 7.83 9.19
C LEU A 164 -6.47 8.48 10.30
N VAL A 165 -6.40 9.81 10.28
CA VAL A 165 -5.75 10.62 11.31
C VAL A 165 -6.84 11.36 12.07
N GLU A 166 -6.73 11.36 13.39
CA GLU A 166 -7.57 12.18 14.25
C GLU A 166 -6.95 13.57 14.34
N THR A 167 -7.75 14.60 14.03
CA THR A 167 -7.25 15.97 13.93
C THR A 167 -6.93 16.60 15.29
N GLU A 168 -7.57 16.15 16.37
CA GLU A 168 -7.34 16.69 17.71
C GLU A 168 -6.03 16.22 18.32
N THR A 169 -5.69 14.95 18.12
CA THR A 169 -4.46 14.33 18.65
C THR A 169 -3.33 14.30 17.62
N GLU A 170 -3.61 14.71 16.38
CA GLU A 170 -2.78 14.50 15.18
C GLU A 170 -2.32 13.04 15.01
N GLY A 171 -3.02 12.12 15.67
CA GLY A 171 -2.64 10.72 15.79
C GLY A 171 -3.25 9.85 14.70
N VAL A 172 -2.45 8.95 14.15
CA VAL A 172 -2.95 7.92 13.22
C VAL A 172 -3.85 6.96 14.00
N VAL A 173 -5.14 6.90 13.69
CA VAL A 173 -6.12 6.01 14.36
C VAL A 173 -6.14 4.64 13.68
N VAL A 174 -6.14 4.64 12.34
CA VAL A 174 -6.25 3.44 11.50
C VAL A 174 -5.40 3.62 10.25
N ALA A 175 -4.61 2.62 9.90
CA ALA A 175 -3.91 2.58 8.61
C ALA A 175 -3.91 1.17 8.04
N GLY A 176 -4.13 1.06 6.74
CA GLY A 176 -4.07 -0.21 6.02
C GLY A 176 -4.52 -0.09 4.56
N GLY A 177 -4.43 -1.20 3.85
CA GLY A 177 -4.70 -1.22 2.42
C GLY A 177 -4.77 -2.63 1.84
N TRP A 178 -5.01 -2.69 0.54
CA TRP A 178 -5.10 -3.91 -0.24
C TRP A 178 -4.63 -3.67 -1.68
N LEU A 179 -4.21 -4.75 -2.33
CA LEU A 179 -3.77 -4.80 -3.71
C LEU A 179 -4.35 -6.05 -4.36
N VAL A 180 -5.09 -5.85 -5.45
CA VAL A 180 -5.63 -6.89 -6.33
C VAL A 180 -4.87 -6.81 -7.65
N GLN A 181 -4.28 -7.91 -8.10
CA GLN A 181 -3.54 -7.98 -9.36
C GLN A 181 -4.09 -9.11 -10.22
N MET A 182 -4.29 -8.83 -11.50
CA MET A 182 -4.60 -9.86 -12.48
C MET A 182 -3.31 -10.61 -12.84
N LEU A 183 -3.37 -11.94 -12.88
CA LEU A 183 -2.24 -12.78 -13.27
C LEU A 183 -2.25 -13.06 -14.78
N PRO A 184 -1.10 -13.44 -15.36
CA PRO A 184 -1.03 -13.76 -16.78
C PRO A 184 -2.06 -14.83 -17.17
N GLY A 185 -2.85 -14.54 -18.21
CA GLY A 185 -3.89 -15.45 -18.70
C GLY A 185 -5.25 -15.33 -17.99
N ALA A 186 -5.45 -14.31 -17.15
CA ALA A 186 -6.78 -14.04 -16.59
C ALA A 186 -7.82 -13.80 -17.69
N SER A 187 -9.01 -14.40 -17.52
CA SER A 187 -10.10 -14.30 -18.49
C SER A 187 -10.81 -12.93 -18.43
N ASP A 188 -11.38 -12.49 -19.56
CA ASP A 188 -12.17 -11.25 -19.64
C ASP A 188 -13.36 -11.25 -18.67
N GLU A 189 -13.92 -12.44 -18.41
CA GLU A 189 -15.00 -12.62 -17.44
C GLU A 189 -14.51 -12.37 -16.00
N THR A 190 -13.37 -12.93 -15.61
CA THR A 190 -12.75 -12.66 -14.30
C THR A 190 -12.41 -11.18 -14.15
N ILE A 191 -11.83 -10.54 -15.18
CA ILE A 191 -11.50 -9.11 -15.19
C ILE A 191 -12.77 -8.29 -14.92
N SER A 192 -13.82 -8.51 -15.71
CA SER A 192 -15.09 -7.78 -15.60
C SER A 192 -15.74 -7.93 -14.22
N ILE A 193 -15.69 -9.13 -13.64
CA ILE A 193 -16.22 -9.41 -12.30
C ILE A 193 -15.42 -8.64 -11.25
N VAL A 194 -14.10 -8.70 -11.31
CA VAL A 194 -13.21 -8.02 -10.36
C VAL A 194 -13.40 -6.52 -10.42
N GLU A 195 -13.41 -5.92 -11.61
CA GLU A 195 -13.65 -4.49 -11.81
C GLU A 195 -15.00 -4.06 -11.24
N LYS A 196 -16.08 -4.77 -11.58
CA LYS A 196 -17.42 -4.49 -11.06
C LYS A 196 -17.46 -4.57 -9.54
N ASN A 197 -16.75 -5.53 -8.94
CA ASN A 197 -16.69 -5.66 -7.49
C ASN A 197 -15.95 -4.50 -6.83
N ILE A 198 -14.85 -4.04 -7.43
CA ILE A 198 -14.07 -2.90 -6.96
C ILE A 198 -14.87 -1.60 -7.09
N MET A 199 -15.59 -1.38 -8.19
CA MET A 199 -16.46 -0.20 -8.34
C MET A 199 -17.61 -0.20 -7.33
N ASN A 200 -18.11 -1.38 -6.95
CA ASN A 200 -19.17 -1.52 -5.94
C ASN A 200 -18.65 -1.43 -4.50
N LEU A 201 -17.33 -1.38 -4.27
CA LEU A 201 -16.74 -1.15 -2.96
C LEU A 201 -16.94 0.33 -2.55
N GLN A 202 -18.07 0.60 -1.91
CA GLN A 202 -18.44 1.93 -1.42
C GLN A 202 -17.64 2.40 -0.18
N MET A 203 -16.77 1.56 0.37
CA MET A 203 -16.06 1.83 1.63
C MET A 203 -14.56 1.97 1.42
N SER A 204 -13.95 2.99 2.03
CA SER A 204 -12.50 3.12 2.08
C SER A 204 -11.85 2.00 2.91
N PRO A 205 -10.55 1.70 2.68
CA PRO A 205 -9.80 0.74 3.51
C PRO A 205 -9.90 1.04 5.01
N THR A 206 -9.85 2.33 5.39
CA THR A 206 -9.96 2.76 6.79
C THR A 206 -11.34 2.50 7.40
N SER A 207 -12.42 2.74 6.64
CA SER A 207 -13.79 2.45 7.08
C SER A 207 -14.02 0.94 7.25
N LEU A 208 -13.42 0.13 6.37
CA LEU A 208 -13.43 -1.33 6.51
C LEU A 208 -12.74 -1.75 7.81
N ILE A 209 -11.50 -1.32 8.04
CA ILE A 209 -10.76 -1.69 9.25
C ILE A 209 -11.47 -1.22 10.54
N LYS A 210 -12.02 0.00 10.54
CA LYS A 210 -12.78 0.54 11.69
C LYS A 210 -14.03 -0.27 12.01
N SER A 211 -14.66 -0.88 11.01
CA SER A 211 -15.82 -1.78 11.19
C SER A 211 -15.47 -3.15 11.83
N GLY A 212 -14.26 -3.32 12.36
CA GLY A 212 -13.80 -4.54 13.02
C GLY A 212 -13.39 -5.67 12.06
N LYS A 213 -13.27 -5.34 10.78
CA LYS A 213 -12.91 -6.28 9.72
C LYS A 213 -11.37 -6.35 9.60
N THR A 214 -10.74 -7.47 10.00
CA THR A 214 -9.25 -7.70 9.93
C THR A 214 -8.77 -8.84 9.02
N ALA A 215 -7.87 -8.60 8.06
CA ALA A 215 -7.57 -9.54 6.97
C ALA A 215 -6.94 -10.83 7.53
N ARG A 216 -7.69 -11.93 7.63
CA ARG A 216 -7.21 -13.19 8.24
C ARG A 216 -7.80 -14.40 7.52
N GLY A 217 -6.93 -15.28 7.01
CA GLY A 217 -7.31 -16.61 6.54
C GLY A 217 -6.46 -17.16 5.39
N HIS A 218 -5.99 -18.40 5.52
CA HIS A 218 -5.56 -19.26 4.42
C HIS A 218 -6.78 -20.07 3.94
N GLN A 219 -7.63 -19.47 3.11
CA GLN A 219 -8.64 -20.22 2.36
C GLN A 219 -8.56 -19.84 0.87
N PRO A 220 -8.71 -20.81 -0.04
CA PRO A 220 -8.90 -20.54 -1.46
C PRO A 220 -10.12 -19.61 -1.65
N LEU A 221 -10.02 -18.59 -2.52
CA LEU A 221 -11.13 -17.69 -2.83
C LEU A 221 -12.07 -18.33 -3.86
N ALA A 222 -13.23 -18.81 -3.40
CA ALA A 222 -14.26 -19.42 -4.24
C ALA A 222 -14.90 -18.42 -5.24
N PRO A 223 -15.15 -18.81 -6.51
CA PRO A 223 -16.02 -18.08 -7.43
C PRO A 223 -17.52 -18.35 -7.14
N PRO A 224 -18.46 -17.41 -7.40
CA PRO A 224 -18.29 -16.04 -7.86
C PRO A 224 -18.10 -15.05 -6.71
N LEU A 225 -17.16 -14.13 -6.91
CA LEU A 225 -16.82 -13.08 -5.97
C LEU A 225 -17.97 -12.05 -5.93
N THR A 226 -18.74 -12.00 -4.84
CA THR A 226 -19.54 -10.80 -4.53
C THR A 226 -18.70 -9.85 -3.67
N PRO A 227 -18.93 -8.52 -3.72
CA PRO A 227 -18.17 -7.56 -2.91
C PRO A 227 -18.25 -7.88 -1.41
N LEU A 228 -19.39 -8.43 -0.98
CA LEU A 228 -19.63 -8.93 0.37
C LEU A 228 -18.95 -10.28 0.66
N LEU A 229 -18.77 -11.18 -0.31
CA LEU A 229 -17.99 -12.43 -0.11
C LEU A 229 -16.49 -12.17 0.01
N LEU A 230 -15.95 -11.31 -0.87
CA LEU A 230 -14.55 -10.85 -0.79
C LEU A 230 -14.32 -10.33 0.63
N LEU A 231 -15.14 -9.39 1.10
CA LEU A 231 -15.02 -8.82 2.44
C LEU A 231 -15.36 -9.79 3.61
N SER A 232 -16.30 -10.72 3.47
CA SER A 232 -16.68 -11.63 4.56
C SER A 232 -15.67 -12.77 4.77
N HIS A 233 -15.07 -13.29 3.70
CA HIS A 233 -13.93 -14.21 3.76
C HIS A 233 -12.64 -13.50 4.18
N LEU A 234 -12.46 -12.22 3.81
CA LEU A 234 -11.33 -11.42 4.26
C LEU A 234 -11.26 -11.30 5.78
N PHE A 235 -12.39 -11.35 6.50
CA PHE A 235 -12.47 -10.73 7.82
C PHE A 235 -13.05 -11.57 8.96
N LYS A 236 -13.54 -12.79 8.69
CA LYS A 236 -13.95 -13.77 9.73
C LYS A 236 -13.07 -15.01 9.66
N SER A 237 -12.01 -15.06 10.47
CA SER A 237 -11.51 -16.24 11.21
C SER A 237 -10.04 -16.07 11.64
N ARG A 238 -9.69 -16.69 12.76
CA ARG A 238 -8.45 -16.45 13.52
C ARG A 238 -7.21 -17.10 12.88
N ALA A 239 -6.41 -16.36 12.13
CA ALA A 239 -4.96 -16.55 12.01
C ALA A 239 -4.35 -15.39 11.22
N LEU A 240 -3.21 -14.88 11.67
CA LEU A 240 -2.57 -13.72 11.05
C LEU A 240 -1.21 -14.07 10.50
N ILE A 241 -0.85 -13.49 9.36
CA ILE A 241 0.56 -13.21 9.09
C ILE A 241 0.84 -11.96 9.92
N LEU A 242 1.25 -12.20 11.17
CA LEU A 242 1.92 -11.20 11.97
C LEU A 242 3.22 -10.94 11.23
N ILE A 243 3.31 -9.83 10.51
CA ILE A 243 4.59 -9.12 10.52
C ILE A 243 4.65 -8.57 11.95
N ALA A 244 5.30 -9.32 12.84
CA ALA A 244 5.86 -8.69 14.01
C ALA A 244 6.93 -7.73 13.46
N CYS A 245 6.51 -6.50 13.11
CA CYS A 245 7.48 -5.42 13.04
C CYS A 245 8.00 -5.34 14.46
N SER A 246 9.22 -5.81 14.64
CA SER A 246 9.89 -5.67 15.91
C SER A 246 9.87 -4.18 16.25
N PRO A 247 9.42 -3.76 17.44
CA PRO A 247 9.61 -2.38 17.90
C PRO A 247 11.10 -2.02 18.05
N TYR A 248 12.01 -2.97 17.82
CA TYR A 248 13.46 -2.82 17.84
C TYR A 248 14.07 -2.79 16.43
N VAL A 249 13.81 -1.74 15.66
CA VAL A 249 14.85 -1.17 14.79
C VAL A 249 15.02 0.29 15.17
N LEU A 250 15.34 0.47 16.46
CA LEU A 250 15.74 1.73 17.06
C LEU A 250 17.27 1.82 16.95
N SER A 251 17.76 2.33 15.82
CA SER A 251 19.14 2.79 15.70
C SER A 251 19.11 4.24 15.25
N PRO A 252 19.65 5.20 16.02
CA PRO A 252 19.80 6.57 15.55
C PRO A 252 20.78 6.60 14.37
N PRO A 253 20.64 7.57 13.44
CA PRO A 253 21.67 7.80 12.44
C PRO A 253 22.97 8.23 13.16
N LEU A 254 24.07 7.58 12.81
CA LEU A 254 25.43 8.06 13.09
C LEU A 254 25.71 9.34 12.31
#